data_AF-A0A9E5KGS0-F1
#
_entry.id   AF-A0A9E5KGS0-F1
#
_cell.length_a   1.000
_cell.length_b   1.000
_cell.length_c   1.000
_cell.angle_alpha   90.00
_cell.angle_beta   90.00
_cell.angle_gamma   90.00
#
_symmetry.space_group_name_H-M   'P 1'
#
loop_
_entity.id
_entity.type
_entity.pdbx_description
1 polymer ?
#
loop_
_entity_poly.entity_id
_entity_poly.type
_entity_poly.pdbx_seq_one_letter_code
_entity_poly.pdbx_strand_id
1 'polypeptide(L)'
;MIASAILAAGALGAITWADLRGKLEKKWPNNHEVRIVCHGHSVPAGYFFDGKVETFNAYPHLLHMALNQKYPNAIINVITTAIGGENALQGAKRFQADVLSLK
;
A
#
# COMPACT_ATOMS: atom_id res chain seq x y z
N MET A 1 -14.55 4.99 11.66
CA MET A 1 -13.41 4.14 11.28
C MET A 1 -12.29 5.05 10.81
N ILE A 2 -11.23 5.19 11.60
CA ILE A 2 -10.09 6.03 11.27
C ILE A 2 -9.17 5.17 10.40
N ALA A 3 -9.03 5.53 9.12
CA ALA A 3 -8.08 4.90 8.22
C ALA A 3 -6.66 5.36 8.60
N SER A 4 -5.96 4.57 9.42
CA SER A 4 -4.53 4.78 9.67
C SER A 4 -3.73 4.14 8.54
N ALA A 5 -3.33 4.94 7.55
CA ALA A 5 -2.24 4.59 6.66
C ALA A 5 -0.93 4.71 7.45
N ILE A 6 -0.32 3.58 7.81
CA ILE A 6 1.00 3.55 8.43
C ILE A 6 2.02 3.92 7.35
N LEU A 7 2.45 5.18 7.36
CA LEU A 7 3.66 5.62 6.68
C LEU A 7 4.84 5.08 7.52
N ALA A 8 5.46 3.99 7.09
CA ALA A 8 6.67 3.49 7.74
C ALA A 8 7.83 4.46 7.51
N ALA A 9 8.01 5.38 8.45
CA ALA A 9 9.17 6.26 8.53
C ALA A 9 10.33 5.50 9.21
N GLY A 10 11.02 4.68 8.42
CA GLY A 10 12.34 4.15 8.76
C GLY A 10 13.42 5.01 8.09
N ALA A 11 13.99 5.95 8.84
CA ALA A 11 15.27 6.62 8.58
C ALA A 11 15.47 7.32 7.22
N LEU A 12 14.51 8.10 6.71
CA LEU A 12 14.68 9.07 5.61
C LEU A 12 13.68 10.22 5.86
N GLY A 13 14.07 11.47 5.63
CA GLY A 13 13.27 12.66 5.93
C GLY A 13 11.80 12.51 5.54
N ALA A 14 10.89 12.94 6.42
CA ALA A 14 9.46 12.75 6.26
C ALA A 14 9.01 13.22 4.87
N ILE A 15 8.59 12.27 4.02
CA ILE A 15 8.04 12.59 2.70
C ILE A 15 6.66 13.24 2.91
N THR A 16 6.45 14.41 2.33
CA THR A 16 5.15 15.07 2.40
C THR A 16 4.20 14.55 1.31
N TRP A 17 2.92 14.88 1.43
CA TRP A 17 1.95 14.62 0.35
C TRP A 17 2.31 15.34 -0.95
N ALA A 18 2.93 16.51 -0.86
CA ALA A 18 3.39 17.27 -2.03
C ALA A 18 4.55 16.54 -2.73
N ASP A 19 5.51 16.01 -1.96
CA ASP A 19 6.63 15.24 -2.51
C ASP A 19 6.17 13.95 -3.19
N LEU A 20 5.25 13.21 -2.55
CA LEU A 20 4.67 12.00 -3.14
C LEU A 20 3.94 12.33 -4.44
N ARG A 21 3.11 13.38 -4.46
CA ARG A 21 2.42 13.83 -5.67
C ARG A 21 3.43 14.19 -6.78
N GLY A 22 4.47 14.95 -6.44
CA GLY A 22 5.51 15.34 -7.37
C GLY A 22 6.25 14.14 -7.99
N LYS A 23 6.41 13.04 -7.25
CA LYS A 23 6.95 11.77 -7.79
C LYS A 23 5.98 11.09 -8.76
N LEU A 24 4.70 11.02 -8.42
CA LEU A 24 3.66 10.39 -9.24
C LEU A 24 3.35 11.17 -10.54
N GLU A 25 3.62 12.47 -10.58
CA GLU A 25 3.42 13.30 -11.77
C GLU A 25 4.59 13.23 -12.78
N LYS A 26 5.72 12.61 -12.40
CA LYS A 26 6.87 12.46 -13.31
C LYS A 26 6.49 11.57 -14.49
N LYS A 27 7.05 11.92 -15.65
CA LYS A 27 6.95 11.14 -16.88
C LYS A 27 8.30 10.52 -17.20
N TRP A 28 8.30 9.48 -18.02
CA TRP A 28 9.51 8.90 -18.57
C TRP A 28 10.40 9.97 -19.23
N PRO A 29 11.73 9.92 -19.07
CA PRO A 29 12.52 8.90 -18.35
C PRO A 29 12.71 9.18 -16.85
N ASN A 30 12.07 10.23 -16.32
CA ASN A 30 12.29 10.72 -14.96
C ASN A 30 11.33 10.15 -13.92
N ASN A 31 10.45 9.22 -14.31
CA ASN A 31 9.56 8.51 -13.40
C ASN A 31 10.30 7.34 -12.74
N HIS A 32 9.98 7.08 -11.48
CA HIS A 32 10.50 5.95 -10.73
C HIS A 32 9.34 5.18 -10.11
N GLU A 33 9.56 3.90 -9.84
CA GLU A 33 8.56 3.06 -9.18
C GLU A 33 8.20 3.63 -7.80
N VAL A 34 6.89 3.73 -7.53
CA VAL A 34 6.34 4.02 -6.22
C VAL A 34 5.61 2.77 -5.72
N ARG A 35 6.10 2.21 -4.61
CA ARG A 35 5.49 1.05 -3.97
C ARG A 35 4.61 1.47 -2.80
N ILE A 36 3.39 0.97 -2.79
CA ILE A 36 2.41 1.20 -1.73
C ILE A 36 2.12 -0.14 -1.09
N VAL A 37 2.51 -0.31 0.17
CA VAL A 37 2.34 -1.57 0.88
C VAL A 37 1.10 -1.50 1.77
N CYS A 38 0.13 -2.36 1.49
CA CYS A 38 -1.07 -2.55 2.30
C CYS A 38 -0.84 -3.68 3.31
N HIS A 39 -0.47 -3.31 4.53
CA HIS A 39 -0.23 -4.23 5.65
C HIS A 39 -1.41 -4.22 6.61
N GLY A 40 -1.85 -5.40 7.07
CA GLY A 40 -2.98 -5.52 7.99
C GLY A 40 -3.68 -6.87 7.85
N HIS A 41 -4.88 -6.97 8.38
CA HIS A 41 -5.55 -8.25 8.55
C HIS A 41 -6.51 -8.60 7.41
N SER A 42 -7.79 -8.73 7.73
CA SER A 42 -8.86 -9.25 6.90
C SER A 42 -9.27 -8.29 5.78
N VAL A 43 -9.34 -6.98 6.05
CA VAL A 43 -9.79 -5.97 5.07
C VAL A 43 -8.83 -5.86 3.86
N PRO A 44 -7.51 -5.64 4.02
CA PRO A 44 -6.58 -5.65 2.89
C PRO A 44 -6.46 -7.02 2.22
N ALA A 45 -6.70 -8.12 2.96
CA ALA A 45 -6.71 -9.48 2.40
C ALA A 45 -7.99 -9.80 1.60
N GLY A 46 -9.00 -8.93 1.62
CA GLY A 46 -10.24 -9.07 0.84
C GLY A 46 -11.38 -9.82 1.52
N TYR A 47 -11.34 -10.00 2.84
CA TYR A 47 -12.46 -10.57 3.58
C TYR A 47 -13.64 -9.60 3.67
N PHE A 48 -14.81 -10.08 3.24
CA PHE A 48 -16.10 -9.38 3.34
C PHE A 48 -16.95 -9.95 4.48
N PHE A 49 -18.09 -9.28 4.74
CA PHE A 49 -18.95 -9.53 5.91
C PHE A 49 -19.55 -10.95 5.98
N ASP A 50 -19.70 -11.63 4.84
CA ASP A 50 -20.25 -12.98 4.73
C ASP A 50 -19.16 -14.07 4.73
N GLY A 51 -17.91 -13.69 5.00
CA GLY A 51 -16.76 -14.59 4.99
C GLY A 51 -16.21 -14.90 3.60
N LYS A 52 -16.81 -14.37 2.52
CA LYS A 52 -16.23 -14.45 1.19
C LYS A 52 -14.97 -13.61 1.11
N VAL A 53 -14.04 -14.08 0.28
CA VAL A 53 -12.82 -13.36 -0.06
C VAL A 53 -12.99 -12.78 -1.45
N GLU A 54 -13.15 -11.46 -1.54
CA GLU A 54 -13.26 -10.72 -2.80
C GLU A 54 -11.98 -9.89 -3.02
N THR A 55 -10.87 -10.58 -3.28
CA THR A 55 -9.54 -9.97 -3.40
C THR A 55 -9.52 -8.74 -4.32
N PHE A 56 -10.08 -8.83 -5.52
CA PHE A 56 -10.08 -7.73 -6.49
C PHE A 56 -11.01 -6.56 -6.13
N ASN A 57 -11.99 -6.78 -5.26
CA ASN A 57 -12.85 -5.73 -4.71
C ASN A 57 -12.30 -5.14 -3.40
N ALA A 58 -11.20 -5.68 -2.88
CA ALA A 58 -10.53 -5.16 -1.71
C ALA A 58 -9.81 -3.85 -2.03
N TYR A 59 -9.69 -2.98 -1.02
CA TYR A 59 -9.14 -1.64 -1.22
C TYR A 59 -7.74 -1.59 -1.87
N PRO A 60 -6.81 -2.55 -1.69
CA PRO A 60 -5.52 -2.48 -2.37
C PRO A 60 -5.65 -2.49 -3.90
N HIS A 61 -6.55 -3.31 -4.44
CA HIS A 61 -6.79 -3.39 -5.87
C HIS A 61 -7.53 -2.15 -6.39
N LEU A 62 -8.55 -1.70 -5.67
CA LEU A 62 -9.28 -0.47 -6.02
C LEU A 62 -8.39 0.77 -5.97
N LEU A 63 -7.50 0.84 -4.98
CA LEU A 63 -6.48 1.89 -4.85
C LEU A 63 -5.52 1.86 -6.04
N HIS A 64 -5.03 0.68 -6.42
CA HIS A 64 -4.14 0.54 -7.57
C HIS A 64 -4.80 1.03 -8.86
N MET A 65 -6.05 0.63 -9.12
CA MET A 65 -6.82 1.09 -10.28
C MET A 65 -6.99 2.61 -10.28
N ALA A 66 -7.45 3.18 -9.16
CA ALA A 66 -7.69 4.62 -9.05
C ALA A 66 -6.40 5.44 -9.23
N LEU A 67 -5.27 4.96 -8.71
CA LEU A 67 -3.99 5.64 -8.84
C LEU A 67 -3.45 5.58 -10.27
N ASN A 68 -3.55 4.45 -10.95
CA ASN A 68 -3.15 4.32 -12.36
C ASN A 68 -4.02 5.19 -13.27
N GLN A 69 -5.32 5.31 -12.98
CA GLN A 69 -6.20 6.22 -13.71
C GLN A 69 -5.82 7.68 -13.49
N LYS A 70 -5.44 8.05 -12.26
CA LYS A 70 -5.06 9.43 -11.91
C LYS A 70 -3.67 9.83 -12.40
N TYR A 71 -2.71 8.91 -12.37
CA TYR A 71 -1.32 9.13 -12.73
C TYR A 71 -0.87 8.12 -13.80
N PRO A 72 -1.33 8.29 -15.06
CA PRO A 72 -1.14 7.28 -16.11
C PRO A 72 0.32 7.07 -16.53
N ASN A 73 1.23 7.97 -16.12
CA ASN A 73 2.67 7.87 -16.41
C ASN A 73 3.48 7.39 -15.20
N ALA A 74 2.85 7.19 -14.04
CA ALA A 74 3.53 6.70 -12.85
C ALA A 74 3.67 5.17 -12.92
N ILE A 75 4.82 4.67 -12.48
CA ILE A 75 5.02 3.24 -12.26
C ILE A 75 4.59 2.97 -10.81
N ILE A 76 3.37 2.46 -10.62
CA ILE A 76 2.79 2.23 -9.30
C ILE A 76 2.67 0.74 -9.05
N ASN A 77 3.11 0.30 -7.88
CA ASN A 77 2.97 -1.08 -7.44
C ASN A 77 2.29 -1.10 -6.07
N VAL A 78 1.11 -1.70 -5.99
CA VAL A 78 0.39 -1.89 -4.72
C VAL A 78 0.58 -3.33 -4.27
N ILE A 79 1.23 -3.50 -3.12
CA ILE A 79 1.61 -4.81 -2.57
C ILE A 79 0.81 -5.07 -1.31
N THR A 80 0.06 -6.16 -1.28
CA THR A 80 -0.66 -6.61 -0.09
C THR A 80 0.19 -7.59 0.69
N THR A 81 0.48 -7.28 1.95
CA THR A 81 1.20 -8.19 2.87
C THR A 81 0.27 -8.76 3.92
N ALA A 82 -1.04 -8.64 3.73
CA ALA A 82 -2.03 -8.88 4.74
C ALA A 82 -2.23 -10.35 5.13
N ILE A 83 -2.50 -10.62 6.42
CA ILE A 83 -2.81 -11.96 6.92
C ILE A 83 -4.15 -11.94 7.67
N GLY A 84 -5.13 -12.69 7.18
CA GLY A 84 -6.43 -12.81 7.82
C GLY A 84 -6.32 -13.26 9.29
N GLY A 85 -7.01 -12.55 10.19
CA GLY A 85 -7.04 -12.86 11.62
C GLY A 85 -5.84 -12.37 12.43
N GLU A 86 -4.86 -11.71 11.81
CA GLU A 86 -3.75 -11.11 12.56
C GLU A 86 -4.16 -9.82 13.28
N ASN A 87 -3.40 -9.44 14.31
CA ASN A 87 -3.48 -8.12 14.95
C ASN A 87 -2.19 -7.32 14.75
N ALA A 88 -2.20 -6.06 15.19
CA ALA A 88 -1.07 -5.15 15.03
C ALA A 88 0.24 -5.65 15.66
N LEU A 89 0.18 -6.40 16.78
CA LEU A 89 1.38 -6.96 17.41
C LEU A 89 1.98 -8.09 16.58
N GLN A 90 1.15 -8.93 15.96
CA GLN A 90 1.61 -9.98 15.05
C GLN A 90 2.19 -9.38 13.77
N GLY A 91 1.52 -8.39 13.18
CA GLY A 91 2.01 -7.67 12.00
C GLY A 91 3.33 -6.94 12.26
N ALA A 92 3.47 -6.30 13.43
CA ALA A 92 4.71 -5.61 13.82
C ALA A 92 5.93 -6.55 13.86
N LYS A 93 5.77 -7.81 14.29
CA LYS A 93 6.86 -8.80 14.35
C LYS A 93 7.45 -9.13 12.98
N ARG A 94 6.63 -9.06 11.92
CA ARG A 94 7.04 -9.37 10.54
C ARG A 94 7.22 -8.13 9.68
N PHE A 95 6.99 -6.93 10.22
CA PHE A 95 7.03 -5.68 9.46
C PHE A 95 8.37 -5.46 8.74
N GLN A 96 9.49 -5.74 9.42
CA GLN A 96 10.82 -5.63 8.82
C GLN A 96 11.00 -6.60 7.64
N ALA A 97 10.53 -7.83 7.79
CA ALA A 97 10.71 -8.91 6.82
C ALA A 97 9.73 -8.83 5.65
N ASP A 98 8.53 -8.30 5.87
CA ASP A 98 7.43 -8.37 4.89
C ASP A 98 7.14 -7.01 4.25
N VAL A 99 7.46 -5.89 4.92
CA VAL A 99 7.19 -4.54 4.42
C VAL A 99 8.48 -3.82 4.06
N LEU A 100 9.42 -3.71 5.00
CA LEU A 100 10.65 -2.92 4.79
C LEU A 100 11.70 -3.61 3.90
N SER A 101 11.55 -4.92 3.66
CA SER A 101 12.45 -5.69 2.79
C SER A 101 12.10 -5.59 1.30
N LEU A 102 10.92 -5.04 0.95
CA LEU A 102 10.43 -4.97 -0.42
C LEU A 102 11.27 -3.99 -1.24
N LYS A 103 12.05 -4.55 -2.19
CA LYS A 103 13.04 -3.84 -3.02
C LYS A 103 12.59 -3.60 -4.44
#